data_AF-A0A066WW28-F1
#
_entry.id   AF-A0A066WW28-F1
#
_cell.length_a   1.000
_cell.length_b   1.000
_cell.length_c   1.000
_cell.angle_alpha   90.00
_cell.angle_beta   90.00
_cell.angle_gamma   90.00
#
_symmetry.space_group_name_H-M   'P 1'
#
loop_
_entity.id
_entity.type
_entity.pdbx_description
1 polymer ?
#
loop_
_entity_poly.entity_id
_entity_poly.type
_entity_poly.pdbx_seq_one_letter_code
_entity_poly.pdbx_strand_id
1 'polypeptide(L)'
;MVSAVILLFSLGSCQDYLDVEPEDKLSGEQMYRNVFDADAAVVGIYGKFMGLAEKYVILNEMRADLMTTTRNSSPALKELSNHNVSIANPYISPKDFYVVIQNCNDALANFDMMLAKKRFTQSQYDQRYADVACLRSWVYLQLGIHFGSVPYITEPINNLEDVKNISKYPRLPFDQLLDKLVTFTESLTYKDIYDTQSSLRITVDGYDTMKFFINKECLLGDLQLWKGNYLSAASHYKNVMESTPTSGANSYDYYRVRIPDVVNNDDLAVGYRRDYETDATSLVDSNTKGWRSIFARDRDIMWNTEWIWSLPFDSDFAPANPFIAIFSKTAGDYLAKPSQSAMDRWNSNTSRFGYPYDARGPKFTYKMVGTDPVIMKYIYKFEAAADQFKREGDWFLYRAAKLHLRYAEAANRDNQQKVAFAVLNQGLKETYTIYNPDGTIPTDVTNIQQTKLGFPYDFDARQGDAPNYRAPWHRSVGVRGRARLISVGAIGDDVITTENNIINEAALELAYEGNRWEDLVRIARRRNDPSYLANKIYDKLSKEGNAEADNVKAKLMNPANWYLPFNW
;
A
#
# COMPACT_ATOMS: atom_id res chain seq x y z
N MET A 1 -49.00 59.88 46.89
CA MET A 1 -49.86 58.84 46.28
C MET A 1 -49.17 58.35 45.03
N VAL A 2 -48.58 57.16 45.07
CA VAL A 2 -47.94 56.52 43.92
C VAL A 2 -48.57 55.13 43.82
N SER A 3 -49.25 54.90 42.70
CA SER A 3 -50.08 53.73 42.44
C SER A 3 -49.24 52.47 42.23
N ALA A 4 -49.68 51.38 42.84
CA ALA A 4 -49.19 50.03 42.61
C ALA A 4 -49.74 49.49 41.28
N VAL A 5 -48.85 49.04 40.40
CA VAL A 5 -49.19 48.29 39.19
C VAL A 5 -48.95 46.81 39.49
N ILE A 6 -50.03 46.04 39.54
CA ILE A 6 -50.04 44.58 39.59
C ILE A 6 -49.92 44.09 38.14
N LEU A 7 -48.80 43.44 37.80
CA LEU A 7 -48.65 42.74 36.52
C LEU A 7 -48.89 41.24 36.75
N LEU A 8 -49.92 40.72 36.08
CA LEU A 8 -50.29 39.30 36.07
C LEU A 8 -49.21 38.45 35.37
N PHE A 9 -48.81 37.35 36.01
CA PHE A 9 -48.11 36.24 35.36
C PHE A 9 -49.13 35.32 34.67
N SER A 10 -49.12 35.29 33.34
CA SER A 10 -49.72 34.22 32.54
C SER A 10 -48.66 33.15 32.24
N LEU A 11 -48.86 31.95 32.77
CA LEU A 11 -48.12 30.75 32.42
C LEU A 11 -48.59 30.26 31.05
N GLY A 12 -47.82 30.58 30.01
CA GLY A 12 -47.94 29.99 28.68
C GLY A 12 -46.87 28.90 28.49
N SER A 13 -47.32 27.65 28.48
CA SER A 13 -46.55 26.45 28.14
C SER A 13 -46.14 26.49 26.66
N CYS A 14 -44.85 26.71 26.36
CA CYS A 14 -44.27 26.36 25.07
C CYS A 14 -43.70 24.94 25.17
N GLN A 15 -44.41 23.98 24.59
CA GLN A 15 -44.03 22.56 24.51
C GLN A 15 -43.12 22.23 23.30
N ASP A 16 -42.76 23.22 22.46
CA ASP A 16 -42.06 22.96 21.19
C ASP A 16 -40.55 23.23 21.23
N TYR A 17 -39.90 23.12 22.39
CA TYR A 17 -38.44 23.32 22.52
C TYR A 17 -37.68 22.08 23.03
N LEU A 18 -38.34 20.92 23.07
CA LEU A 18 -37.75 19.68 23.61
C LEU A 18 -37.88 18.47 22.67
N ASP A 19 -38.02 18.69 21.37
CA ASP A 19 -37.78 17.66 20.34
C ASP A 19 -36.82 18.21 19.28
N VAL A 20 -35.57 18.41 19.67
CA VAL A 20 -34.47 18.48 18.70
C VAL A 20 -34.04 17.04 18.46
N GLU A 21 -34.51 16.45 17.36
CA GLU A 21 -33.93 15.22 16.82
C GLU A 21 -32.40 15.40 16.73
N PRO A 22 -31.58 14.46 17.23
CA PRO A 22 -30.14 14.58 17.17
C PRO A 22 -29.70 14.76 15.70
N GLU A 23 -28.95 15.84 15.40
CA GLU A 23 -28.40 16.15 14.07
C GLU A 23 -27.51 15.03 13.48
N ASP A 24 -27.16 14.01 14.27
CA ASP A 24 -26.27 12.90 13.92
C ASP A 24 -26.96 11.67 13.27
N LYS A 25 -28.28 11.72 13.03
CA LYS A 25 -28.96 10.73 12.19
C LYS A 25 -29.82 11.43 11.15
N LEU A 26 -29.20 11.80 10.03
CA LEU A 26 -29.93 11.90 8.76
C LEU A 26 -30.74 10.60 8.61
N SER A 27 -32.07 10.71 8.70
CA SER A 27 -32.96 9.57 8.50
C SER A 27 -32.64 8.90 7.16
N GLY A 28 -32.74 7.57 7.06
CA GLY A 28 -32.41 6.83 5.83
C GLY A 28 -33.17 7.32 4.58
N GLU A 29 -34.30 8.03 4.76
CA GLU A 29 -35.05 8.67 3.68
C GLU A 29 -34.40 9.94 3.12
N GLN A 30 -33.52 10.60 3.89
CA GLN A 30 -32.83 11.84 3.53
C GLN A 30 -31.43 11.63 2.93
N MET A 31 -30.86 10.43 3.03
CA MET A 31 -29.62 10.02 2.37
C MET A 31 -29.90 9.47 0.96
N TYR A 32 -28.89 9.50 0.07
CA TYR A 32 -28.93 8.91 -1.29
C TYR A 32 -30.04 9.45 -2.23
N ARG A 33 -30.26 10.78 -2.23
CA ARG A 33 -31.25 11.42 -3.11
C ARG A 33 -30.69 11.73 -4.49
N ASN A 34 -29.39 11.97 -4.60
CA ASN A 34 -28.70 12.32 -5.84
C ASN A 34 -27.23 11.86 -5.81
N VAL A 35 -26.51 12.09 -6.90
CA VAL A 35 -25.11 11.67 -7.06
C VAL A 35 -24.17 12.27 -6.00
N PHE A 36 -24.42 13.50 -5.52
CA PHE A 36 -23.57 14.14 -4.51
C PHE A 36 -23.74 13.52 -3.12
N ASP A 37 -24.97 13.11 -2.77
CA ASP A 37 -25.20 12.35 -1.52
C ASP A 37 -24.42 11.00 -1.58
N ALA A 38 -24.39 10.36 -2.75
CA ALA A 38 -23.59 9.15 -2.96
C ALA A 38 -22.08 9.42 -2.88
N ASP A 39 -21.60 10.54 -3.41
CA ASP A 39 -20.19 10.93 -3.36
C ASP A 39 -19.74 11.15 -1.91
N ALA A 40 -20.57 11.85 -1.12
CA ALA A 40 -20.34 12.02 0.31
C ALA A 40 -20.28 10.67 1.05
N ALA A 41 -21.13 9.71 0.68
CA ALA A 41 -21.08 8.36 1.25
C ALA A 41 -19.78 7.63 0.89
N VAL A 42 -19.30 7.71 -0.36
CA VAL A 42 -18.00 7.14 -0.76
C VAL A 42 -16.87 7.75 0.06
N VAL A 43 -16.78 9.09 0.14
CA VAL A 43 -15.74 9.77 0.92
C VAL A 43 -15.82 9.41 2.41
N GLY A 44 -17.03 9.35 2.98
CA GLY A 44 -17.25 8.93 4.36
C GLY A 44 -16.76 7.51 4.66
N ILE A 45 -16.93 6.57 3.71
CA ILE A 45 -16.38 5.22 3.80
C ILE A 45 -14.85 5.25 3.85
N TYR A 46 -14.19 6.08 3.01
CA TYR A 46 -12.74 6.22 3.06
C TYR A 46 -12.26 6.83 4.39
N GLY A 47 -13.03 7.75 4.99
CA GLY A 47 -12.76 8.23 6.35
C GLY A 47 -12.79 7.11 7.40
N LYS A 48 -13.76 6.18 7.32
CA LYS A 48 -13.77 4.97 8.18
C LYS A 48 -12.61 4.04 7.87
N PHE A 49 -12.28 3.86 6.59
CA PHE A 49 -11.17 3.03 6.13
C PHE A 49 -9.82 3.50 6.68
N MET A 50 -9.59 4.82 6.74
CA MET A 50 -8.39 5.39 7.36
C MET A 50 -8.20 4.99 8.84
N GLY A 51 -9.28 4.67 9.55
CA GLY A 51 -9.22 4.12 10.90
C GLY A 51 -8.49 2.77 11.00
N LEU A 52 -8.29 2.07 9.87
CA LEU A 52 -7.52 0.83 9.79
C LEU A 52 -6.02 1.05 9.59
N ALA A 53 -5.54 2.28 9.37
CA ALA A 53 -4.16 2.54 8.95
C ALA A 53 -3.11 1.98 9.91
N GLU A 54 -3.24 2.26 11.21
CA GLU A 54 -2.35 1.71 12.24
C GLU A 54 -2.43 0.18 12.26
N LYS A 55 -3.65 -0.36 12.35
CA LYS A 55 -3.87 -1.81 12.46
C LYS A 55 -3.27 -2.55 11.26
N TYR A 56 -3.47 -2.04 10.05
CA TYR A 56 -2.92 -2.60 8.82
C TYR A 56 -1.39 -2.65 8.84
N VAL A 57 -0.72 -1.53 9.16
CA VAL A 57 0.75 -1.49 9.18
C VAL A 57 1.31 -2.36 10.31
N ILE A 58 0.76 -2.27 11.53
CA ILE A 58 1.25 -3.05 12.67
C ILE A 58 1.07 -4.55 12.45
N LEU A 59 -0.09 -5.01 11.98
CA LEU A 59 -0.32 -6.43 11.73
C LEU A 59 0.55 -6.98 10.60
N ASN A 60 0.89 -6.17 9.60
CA ASN A 60 1.71 -6.61 8.48
C ASN A 60 3.21 -6.45 8.68
N GLU A 61 3.66 -5.63 9.63
CA GLU A 61 5.10 -5.39 9.84
C GLU A 61 5.60 -6.00 11.15
N MET A 62 4.89 -5.81 12.27
CA MET A 62 5.34 -6.26 13.61
C MET A 62 5.40 -7.79 13.72
N ARG A 63 4.46 -8.47 13.05
CA ARG A 63 4.40 -9.94 12.99
C ARG A 63 5.48 -10.53 12.07
N ALA A 64 6.05 -9.72 11.18
CA ALA A 64 7.04 -10.14 10.20
C ALA A 64 8.48 -9.93 10.70
N ASP A 65 9.46 -9.95 9.80
CA ASP A 65 10.90 -9.92 10.12
C ASP A 65 11.53 -8.53 10.12
N LEU A 66 10.86 -7.50 9.58
CA LEU A 66 11.49 -6.18 9.39
C LEU A 66 11.33 -5.21 10.56
N MET A 67 10.22 -5.29 11.30
CA MET A 67 9.92 -4.40 12.41
C MET A 67 10.02 -5.14 13.75
N THR A 68 10.47 -4.44 14.78
CA THR A 68 10.49 -4.94 16.16
C THR A 68 10.02 -3.87 17.15
N THR A 69 9.82 -4.29 18.39
CA THR A 69 9.43 -3.43 19.51
C THR A 69 10.62 -2.61 20.03
N THR A 70 10.31 -1.49 20.68
CA THR A 70 11.25 -0.69 21.47
C THR A 70 11.08 -0.99 22.97
N ARG A 71 11.85 -0.30 23.80
CA ARG A 71 11.67 -0.30 25.26
C ARG A 71 10.31 0.28 25.71
N ASN A 72 9.70 1.13 24.90
CA ASN A 72 8.43 1.80 25.19
C ASN A 72 7.20 1.01 24.72
N SER A 73 7.38 -0.07 23.95
CA SER A 73 6.26 -0.82 23.39
C SER A 73 5.37 -1.43 24.45
N SER A 74 4.06 -1.35 24.20
CA SER A 74 3.05 -2.02 25.02
C SER A 74 3.22 -3.54 25.02
N PRO A 75 2.71 -4.24 26.06
CA PRO A 75 2.65 -5.71 26.05
C PRO A 75 1.97 -6.27 24.80
N ALA A 76 0.92 -5.60 24.31
CA ALA A 76 0.19 -6.02 23.11
C ALA A 76 1.07 -6.07 21.84
N LEU A 77 1.97 -5.10 21.65
CA LEU A 77 2.92 -5.12 20.51
C LEU A 77 3.98 -6.22 20.67
N LYS A 78 4.45 -6.47 21.90
CA LYS A 78 5.40 -7.55 22.20
C LYS A 78 4.78 -8.92 21.92
N GLU A 79 3.53 -9.12 22.30
CA GLU A 79 2.76 -10.33 22.00
C GLU A 79 2.65 -10.60 20.49
N LEU A 80 2.41 -9.55 19.68
CA LEU A 80 2.40 -9.67 18.22
C LEU A 80 3.76 -10.08 17.66
N SER A 81 4.84 -9.41 18.11
CA SER A 81 6.21 -9.73 17.65
C SER A 81 6.63 -11.16 18.03
N ASN A 82 6.21 -11.63 19.20
CA ASN A 82 6.50 -12.95 19.74
C ASN A 82 5.47 -14.02 19.33
N HIS A 83 4.52 -13.72 18.44
CA HIS A 83 3.48 -14.66 18.00
C HIS A 83 2.73 -15.35 19.16
N ASN A 84 2.59 -14.69 20.30
CA ASN A 84 1.95 -15.21 21.50
C ASN A 84 0.83 -14.28 21.94
N VAL A 85 -0.13 -14.08 21.03
CA VAL A 85 -1.16 -13.05 21.17
C VAL A 85 -2.25 -13.48 22.13
N SER A 86 -2.56 -12.62 23.10
CA SER A 86 -3.68 -12.81 24.02
C SER A 86 -5.01 -12.46 23.36
N ILE A 87 -6.11 -13.02 23.88
CA ILE A 87 -7.47 -12.75 23.39
C ILE A 87 -7.87 -11.29 23.56
N ALA A 88 -7.31 -10.59 24.55
CA ALA A 88 -7.59 -9.19 24.86
C ALA A 88 -6.72 -8.20 24.05
N ASN A 89 -5.86 -8.68 23.15
CA ASN A 89 -4.98 -7.83 22.38
C ASN A 89 -5.78 -6.94 21.40
N PRO A 90 -5.72 -5.59 21.50
CA PRO A 90 -6.60 -4.70 20.74
C PRO A 90 -6.36 -4.76 19.22
N TYR A 91 -5.15 -5.16 18.79
CA TYR A 91 -4.82 -5.23 17.37
C TYR A 91 -5.49 -6.39 16.64
N ILE A 92 -5.96 -7.43 17.35
CA ILE A 92 -6.50 -8.64 16.73
C ILE A 92 -8.03 -8.66 16.63
N SER A 93 -8.73 -7.66 17.17
CA SER A 93 -10.17 -7.59 16.96
C SER A 93 -10.48 -7.34 15.46
N PRO A 94 -11.32 -8.19 14.83
CA PRO A 94 -11.74 -7.99 13.45
C PRO A 94 -12.82 -6.90 13.32
N LYS A 95 -13.36 -6.39 14.44
CA LYS A 95 -14.53 -5.49 14.48
C LYS A 95 -14.36 -4.26 13.58
N ASP A 96 -13.20 -3.61 13.62
CA ASP A 96 -12.95 -2.39 12.82
C ASP A 96 -13.00 -2.67 11.32
N PHE A 97 -12.55 -3.85 10.87
CA PHE A 97 -12.69 -4.24 9.47
C PHE A 97 -14.17 -4.41 9.09
N TYR A 98 -14.98 -4.99 9.98
CA TYR A 98 -16.41 -5.15 9.76
C TYR A 98 -17.19 -3.83 9.84
N VAL A 99 -16.71 -2.83 10.59
CA VAL A 99 -17.27 -1.46 10.52
C VAL A 99 -17.16 -0.92 9.09
N VAL A 100 -15.98 -1.04 8.47
CA VAL A 100 -15.79 -0.59 7.07
C VAL A 100 -16.66 -1.40 6.11
N ILE A 101 -16.66 -2.74 6.24
CA ILE A 101 -17.51 -3.62 5.41
C ILE A 101 -18.98 -3.25 5.52
N GLN A 102 -19.50 -2.99 6.73
CA GLN A 102 -20.89 -2.64 6.93
C GLN A 102 -21.24 -1.33 6.21
N ASN A 103 -20.38 -0.31 6.30
CA ASN A 103 -20.59 0.95 5.58
C ASN A 103 -20.52 0.74 4.05
N CYS A 104 -19.62 -0.14 3.57
CA CYS A 104 -19.61 -0.54 2.16
C CYS A 104 -20.92 -1.23 1.76
N ASN A 105 -21.41 -2.18 2.54
CA ASN A 105 -22.65 -2.92 2.26
C ASN A 105 -23.84 -1.98 2.20
N ASP A 106 -23.94 -1.05 3.16
CA ASP A 106 -25.00 -0.04 3.21
C ASP A 106 -24.97 0.85 1.96
N ALA A 107 -23.80 1.34 1.56
CA ALA A 107 -23.69 2.17 0.37
C ALA A 107 -24.00 1.41 -0.92
N LEU A 108 -23.50 0.18 -1.08
CA LEU A 108 -23.76 -0.64 -2.28
C LEU A 108 -25.25 -0.94 -2.44
N ALA A 109 -25.94 -1.34 -1.35
CA ALA A 109 -27.39 -1.56 -1.38
C ALA A 109 -28.16 -0.28 -1.74
N ASN A 110 -27.74 0.87 -1.23
CA ASN A 110 -28.36 2.15 -1.59
C ASN A 110 -28.05 2.58 -3.03
N PHE A 111 -26.86 2.27 -3.57
CA PHE A 111 -26.53 2.52 -4.96
C PHE A 111 -27.43 1.71 -5.91
N ASP A 112 -27.72 0.45 -5.58
CA ASP A 112 -28.67 -0.37 -6.33
C ASP A 112 -30.07 0.27 -6.34
N MET A 113 -30.53 0.74 -5.18
CA MET A 113 -31.80 1.46 -5.05
C MET A 113 -31.82 2.78 -5.82
N MET A 114 -30.72 3.53 -5.82
CA MET A 114 -30.58 4.78 -6.56
C MET A 114 -30.67 4.54 -8.07
N LEU A 115 -29.99 3.52 -8.59
CA LEU A 115 -30.07 3.14 -10.00
C LEU A 115 -31.50 2.73 -10.37
N ALA A 116 -32.13 1.87 -9.57
CA ALA A 116 -33.52 1.44 -9.79
C ALA A 116 -34.51 2.61 -9.79
N LYS A 117 -34.29 3.62 -8.93
CA LYS A 117 -35.09 4.85 -8.85
C LYS A 117 -34.68 5.93 -9.85
N LYS A 118 -33.75 5.63 -10.79
CA LYS A 118 -33.23 6.57 -11.79
C LYS A 118 -32.60 7.84 -11.19
N ARG A 119 -32.04 7.73 -9.98
CA ARG A 119 -31.22 8.77 -9.32
C ARG A 119 -29.75 8.71 -9.75
N PHE A 120 -29.37 7.62 -10.43
CA PHE A 120 -28.09 7.42 -11.11
C PHE A 120 -28.29 7.18 -12.61
N THR A 121 -27.31 7.60 -13.39
CA THR A 121 -27.03 6.95 -14.68
C THR A 121 -26.23 5.66 -14.45
N GLN A 122 -26.24 4.74 -15.42
CA GLN A 122 -25.44 3.51 -15.32
C GLN A 122 -23.95 3.81 -15.09
N SER A 123 -23.41 4.81 -15.79
CA SER A 123 -22.01 5.23 -15.61
C SER A 123 -21.74 5.74 -14.19
N GLN A 124 -22.61 6.59 -13.63
CA GLN A 124 -22.45 7.07 -12.25
C GLN A 124 -22.48 5.93 -11.23
N TYR A 125 -23.39 4.96 -11.42
CA TYR A 125 -23.48 3.77 -10.60
C TYR A 125 -22.21 2.92 -10.72
N ASP A 126 -21.81 2.53 -11.93
CA ASP A 126 -20.69 1.62 -12.18
C ASP A 126 -19.41 2.14 -11.52
N GLN A 127 -19.15 3.44 -11.65
CA GLN A 127 -17.94 4.04 -11.08
C GLN A 127 -17.92 4.03 -9.54
N ARG A 128 -19.04 4.32 -8.87
CA ARG A 128 -19.13 4.37 -7.39
C ARG A 128 -19.23 2.99 -6.79
N TYR A 129 -20.01 2.13 -7.44
CA TYR A 129 -20.17 0.75 -7.04
C TYR A 129 -18.83 0.04 -7.09
N ALA A 130 -18.08 0.16 -8.20
CA ALA A 130 -16.78 -0.48 -8.33
C ALA A 130 -15.78 -0.02 -7.25
N ASP A 131 -15.75 1.27 -6.92
CA ASP A 131 -14.91 1.81 -5.86
C ASP A 131 -15.17 1.19 -4.49
N VAL A 132 -16.43 1.22 -4.06
CA VAL A 132 -16.84 0.69 -2.75
C VAL A 132 -16.74 -0.84 -2.72
N ALA A 133 -17.09 -1.51 -3.83
CA ALA A 133 -16.99 -2.95 -3.99
C ALA A 133 -15.54 -3.46 -3.93
N CYS A 134 -14.61 -2.76 -4.59
CA CYS A 134 -13.18 -3.08 -4.54
C CYS A 134 -12.59 -2.79 -3.16
N LEU A 135 -12.97 -1.67 -2.51
CA LEU A 135 -12.51 -1.39 -1.15
C LEU A 135 -12.97 -2.48 -0.17
N ARG A 136 -14.24 -2.88 -0.23
CA ARG A 136 -14.78 -4.01 0.55
C ARG A 136 -13.99 -5.30 0.29
N SER A 137 -13.67 -5.57 -0.98
CA SER A 137 -12.92 -6.76 -1.37
C SER A 137 -11.48 -6.74 -0.85
N TRP A 138 -10.83 -5.57 -0.87
CA TRP A 138 -9.50 -5.40 -0.26
C TRP A 138 -9.55 -5.61 1.26
N VAL A 139 -10.56 -5.08 1.95
CA VAL A 139 -10.75 -5.30 3.40
C VAL A 139 -10.95 -6.78 3.71
N TYR A 140 -11.72 -7.51 2.89
CA TYR A 140 -11.86 -8.96 3.01
C TYR A 140 -10.56 -9.72 2.72
N LEU A 141 -9.76 -9.28 1.76
CA LEU A 141 -8.43 -9.87 1.51
C LEU A 141 -7.56 -9.75 2.78
N GLN A 142 -7.52 -8.59 3.42
CA GLN A 142 -6.78 -8.39 4.67
C GLN A 142 -7.32 -9.28 5.80
N LEU A 143 -8.64 -9.39 5.95
CA LEU A 143 -9.27 -10.31 6.89
C LEU A 143 -8.86 -11.78 6.61
N GLY A 144 -8.84 -12.21 5.36
CA GLY A 144 -8.41 -13.55 4.97
C GLY A 144 -6.95 -13.83 5.27
N ILE A 145 -6.06 -12.86 5.00
CA ILE A 145 -4.62 -12.93 5.29
C ILE A 145 -4.36 -13.08 6.79
N HIS A 146 -5.10 -12.35 7.62
CA HIS A 146 -4.86 -12.31 9.06
C HIS A 146 -5.60 -13.39 9.83
N PHE A 147 -6.81 -13.78 9.45
CA PHE A 147 -7.67 -14.66 10.26
C PHE A 147 -7.95 -16.02 9.61
N GLY A 148 -7.63 -16.21 8.32
CA GLY A 148 -7.69 -17.50 7.63
C GLY A 148 -9.10 -18.06 7.36
N SER A 149 -10.09 -17.72 8.19
CA SER A 149 -11.50 -18.01 7.95
C SER A 149 -12.38 -16.97 8.61
N VAL A 150 -13.26 -16.33 7.83
CA VAL A 150 -14.04 -15.17 8.27
C VAL A 150 -15.48 -15.19 7.75
N PRO A 151 -16.46 -14.62 8.46
CA PRO A 151 -17.81 -14.40 7.92
C PRO A 151 -17.78 -13.53 6.65
N TYR A 152 -18.28 -14.03 5.52
CA TYR A 152 -18.38 -13.24 4.27
C TYR A 152 -19.79 -12.68 4.12
N ILE A 153 -19.95 -11.41 4.47
CA ILE A 153 -21.24 -10.70 4.55
C ILE A 153 -21.23 -9.56 3.52
N THR A 154 -22.10 -9.65 2.52
CA THR A 154 -22.22 -8.65 1.45
C THR A 154 -23.46 -7.76 1.56
N GLU A 155 -24.37 -8.10 2.48
CA GLU A 155 -25.60 -7.35 2.73
C GLU A 155 -25.49 -6.51 4.00
N PRO A 156 -26.21 -5.38 4.07
CA PRO A 156 -26.42 -4.63 5.31
C PRO A 156 -26.92 -5.51 6.45
N ILE A 157 -26.38 -5.30 7.67
CA ILE A 157 -26.88 -5.96 8.88
C ILE A 157 -27.34 -4.95 9.92
N ASN A 158 -28.46 -5.24 10.60
CA ASN A 158 -29.06 -4.33 11.57
C ASN A 158 -28.18 -4.09 12.82
N ASN A 159 -27.41 -5.11 13.21
CA ASN A 159 -26.53 -5.05 14.37
C ASN A 159 -25.18 -5.67 14.00
N LEU A 160 -24.11 -4.89 14.14
CA LEU A 160 -22.75 -5.34 13.84
C LEU A 160 -22.32 -6.53 14.72
N GLU A 161 -22.87 -6.66 15.92
CA GLU A 161 -22.59 -7.78 16.82
C GLU A 161 -23.08 -9.13 16.26
N ASP A 162 -24.01 -9.13 15.29
CA ASP A 162 -24.49 -10.35 14.63
C ASP A 162 -23.38 -11.08 13.87
N VAL A 163 -22.28 -10.41 13.50
CA VAL A 163 -21.13 -11.03 12.82
C VAL A 163 -20.55 -12.20 13.64
N LYS A 164 -20.68 -12.18 14.96
CA LYS A 164 -20.28 -13.28 15.85
C LYS A 164 -21.15 -14.53 15.72
N ASN A 165 -22.35 -14.41 15.18
CA ASN A 165 -23.31 -15.51 15.08
C ASN A 165 -22.93 -16.44 13.92
N ILE A 166 -22.14 -17.46 14.23
CA ILE A 166 -21.63 -18.44 13.25
C ILE A 166 -22.76 -19.20 12.56
N SER A 167 -23.90 -19.41 13.22
CA SER A 167 -25.06 -20.08 12.60
C SER A 167 -25.73 -19.21 11.52
N LYS A 168 -25.70 -17.88 11.69
CA LYS A 168 -26.24 -16.92 10.72
C LYS A 168 -25.22 -16.58 9.63
N TYR A 169 -23.97 -16.40 10.02
CA TYR A 169 -22.86 -16.05 9.12
C TYR A 169 -21.71 -17.05 9.30
N PRO A 170 -21.79 -18.23 8.66
CA PRO A 170 -20.73 -19.21 8.72
C PRO A 170 -19.42 -18.63 8.16
N ARG A 171 -18.30 -19.04 8.76
CA ARG A 171 -16.99 -18.56 8.34
C ARG A 171 -16.55 -19.26 7.06
N LEU A 172 -16.07 -18.47 6.12
CA LEU A 172 -15.56 -18.92 4.83
C LEU A 172 -14.04 -19.08 4.92
N PRO A 173 -13.46 -20.26 4.60
CA PRO A 173 -12.01 -20.44 4.54
C PRO A 173 -11.37 -19.53 3.49
N PHE A 174 -10.11 -19.14 3.72
CA PHE A 174 -9.43 -18.12 2.91
C PHE A 174 -9.39 -18.43 1.42
N ASP A 175 -9.17 -19.69 1.01
CA ASP A 175 -9.15 -20.03 -0.42
C ASP A 175 -10.52 -19.88 -1.08
N GLN A 176 -11.61 -20.24 -0.37
CA GLN A 176 -12.97 -20.01 -0.86
C GLN A 176 -13.34 -18.53 -0.85
N LEU A 177 -12.82 -17.76 0.11
CA LEU A 177 -12.95 -16.31 0.12
C LEU A 177 -12.25 -15.71 -1.10
N LEU A 178 -11.00 -16.09 -1.39
CA LEU A 178 -10.26 -15.62 -2.57
C LEU A 178 -11.04 -15.91 -3.86
N ASP A 179 -11.64 -17.09 -4.00
CA ASP A 179 -12.46 -17.43 -5.17
C ASP A 179 -13.64 -16.48 -5.34
N LYS A 180 -14.35 -16.16 -4.25
CA LYS A 180 -15.44 -15.18 -4.28
C LYS A 180 -14.94 -13.79 -4.60
N LEU A 181 -13.83 -13.35 -3.99
CA LEU A 181 -13.28 -12.02 -4.21
C LEU A 181 -12.84 -11.84 -5.67
N VAL A 182 -12.09 -12.78 -6.24
CA VAL A 182 -11.67 -12.74 -7.66
C VAL A 182 -12.89 -12.71 -8.58
N THR A 183 -13.83 -13.63 -8.39
CA THR A 183 -15.03 -13.71 -9.26
C THR A 183 -15.84 -12.42 -9.21
N PHE A 184 -16.03 -11.86 -8.01
CA PHE A 184 -16.80 -10.64 -7.81
C PHE A 184 -16.08 -9.42 -8.42
N THR A 185 -14.81 -9.20 -8.11
CA THR A 185 -14.09 -8.02 -8.60
C THR A 185 -13.86 -8.05 -10.11
N GLU A 186 -13.67 -9.23 -10.71
CA GLU A 186 -13.54 -9.36 -12.16
C GLU A 186 -14.83 -9.01 -12.91
N SER A 187 -15.98 -9.27 -12.29
CA SER A 187 -17.30 -9.00 -12.85
C SER A 187 -17.67 -7.51 -12.89
N LEU A 188 -16.92 -6.66 -12.17
CA LEU A 188 -17.15 -5.22 -12.16
C LEU A 188 -16.86 -4.63 -13.55
N THR A 189 -17.79 -3.81 -14.04
CA THR A 189 -17.72 -3.20 -15.38
C THR A 189 -16.76 -2.03 -15.44
N TYR A 190 -16.55 -1.34 -14.32
CA TYR A 190 -15.66 -0.18 -14.24
C TYR A 190 -14.36 -0.53 -13.51
N LYS A 191 -13.24 -0.51 -14.25
CA LYS A 191 -11.89 -0.78 -13.71
C LYS A 191 -10.95 0.42 -13.84
N ASP A 192 -11.37 1.45 -14.58
CA ASP A 192 -10.58 2.65 -14.82
C ASP A 192 -10.49 3.58 -13.59
N ILE A 193 -9.59 4.55 -13.72
CA ILE A 193 -9.56 5.74 -12.85
C ILE A 193 -10.68 6.71 -13.24
N TYR A 194 -11.16 7.49 -12.27
CA TYR A 194 -12.14 8.55 -12.54
C TYR A 194 -11.63 9.51 -13.60
N ASP A 195 -12.48 9.77 -14.58
CA ASP A 195 -12.22 10.81 -15.57
C ASP A 195 -12.27 12.22 -14.93
N THR A 196 -11.85 13.23 -15.70
CA THR A 196 -11.78 14.60 -15.21
C THR A 196 -13.14 15.25 -14.94
N GLN A 197 -14.22 14.68 -15.43
CA GLN A 197 -15.60 15.18 -15.29
C GLN A 197 -16.37 14.48 -14.16
N SER A 198 -15.83 13.40 -13.57
CA SER A 198 -16.45 12.72 -12.44
C SER A 198 -16.60 13.67 -11.25
N SER A 199 -17.78 13.66 -10.63
CA SER A 199 -18.05 14.43 -9.41
C SER A 199 -17.31 13.91 -8.17
N LEU A 200 -16.65 12.75 -8.27
CA LEU A 200 -15.70 12.27 -7.25
C LEU A 200 -14.28 12.78 -7.47
N ARG A 201 -13.97 13.43 -8.60
CA ARG A 201 -12.66 14.04 -8.83
C ARG A 201 -12.69 15.48 -8.35
N ILE A 202 -12.69 15.63 -7.03
CA ILE A 202 -12.78 16.91 -6.32
C ILE A 202 -11.53 17.18 -5.49
N THR A 203 -11.46 18.40 -4.96
CA THR A 203 -10.53 18.75 -3.89
C THR A 203 -11.25 18.71 -2.56
N VAL A 204 -10.77 17.88 -1.63
CA VAL A 204 -11.24 17.83 -0.24
C VAL A 204 -10.11 18.37 0.63
N ASP A 205 -10.36 19.48 1.33
CA ASP A 205 -9.40 20.11 2.26
C ASP A 205 -7.99 20.31 1.65
N GLY A 206 -7.95 20.75 0.39
CA GLY A 206 -6.70 20.99 -0.35
C GLY A 206 -6.11 19.77 -1.07
N TYR A 207 -6.69 18.58 -0.89
CA TYR A 207 -6.21 17.34 -1.52
C TYR A 207 -7.05 16.92 -2.73
N ASP A 208 -6.39 16.69 -3.87
CA ASP A 208 -7.00 16.02 -5.01
C ASP A 208 -7.28 14.54 -4.66
N THR A 209 -8.55 14.19 -4.76
CA THR A 209 -9.10 12.86 -4.42
C THR A 209 -8.77 11.77 -5.43
N MET A 210 -8.18 12.08 -6.58
CA MET A 210 -7.89 11.12 -7.66
C MET A 210 -7.13 9.86 -7.18
N LYS A 211 -6.25 10.00 -6.18
CA LYS A 211 -5.45 8.89 -5.61
C LYS A 211 -5.95 8.39 -4.25
N PHE A 212 -7.12 8.85 -3.81
CA PHE A 212 -7.74 8.35 -2.57
C PHE A 212 -8.40 6.99 -2.81
N PHE A 213 -8.92 6.81 -4.02
CA PHE A 213 -9.70 5.64 -4.37
C PHE A 213 -8.80 4.46 -4.75
N ILE A 214 -9.22 3.26 -4.34
CA ILE A 214 -8.52 2.01 -4.66
C ILE A 214 -8.39 1.84 -6.18
N ASN A 215 -7.18 1.49 -6.63
CA ASN A 215 -6.96 1.14 -8.03
C ASN A 215 -7.42 -0.31 -8.27
N LYS A 216 -8.47 -0.47 -9.09
CA LYS A 216 -9.15 -1.77 -9.29
C LYS A 216 -8.25 -2.80 -9.95
N GLU A 217 -7.47 -2.38 -10.94
CA GLU A 217 -6.48 -3.22 -11.61
C GLU A 217 -5.37 -3.68 -10.63
N CYS A 218 -4.86 -2.82 -9.75
CA CYS A 218 -3.90 -3.24 -8.72
C CYS A 218 -4.50 -4.30 -7.77
N LEU A 219 -5.74 -4.09 -7.31
CA LEU A 219 -6.43 -5.07 -6.46
C LEU A 219 -6.64 -6.40 -7.19
N LEU A 220 -7.10 -6.37 -8.45
CA LEU A 220 -7.29 -7.56 -9.27
C LEU A 220 -5.97 -8.31 -9.46
N GLY A 221 -4.89 -7.59 -9.78
CA GLY A 221 -3.55 -8.16 -9.83
C GLY A 221 -3.17 -8.87 -8.53
N ASP A 222 -3.39 -8.24 -7.38
CA ASP A 222 -3.11 -8.83 -6.07
C ASP A 222 -3.97 -10.07 -5.78
N LEU A 223 -5.27 -10.01 -6.04
CA LEU A 223 -6.18 -11.15 -5.86
C LEU A 223 -5.80 -12.34 -6.75
N GLN A 224 -5.50 -12.09 -8.02
CA GLN A 224 -5.05 -13.11 -8.96
C GLN A 224 -3.67 -13.68 -8.56
N LEU A 225 -2.75 -12.84 -8.07
CA LEU A 225 -1.44 -13.26 -7.59
C LEU A 225 -1.53 -14.12 -6.32
N TRP A 226 -2.47 -13.82 -5.42
CA TRP A 226 -2.80 -14.66 -4.26
C TRP A 226 -3.42 -15.99 -4.69
N LYS A 227 -4.29 -15.97 -5.71
CA LYS A 227 -4.95 -17.17 -6.25
C LYS A 227 -3.98 -18.09 -7.01
N GLY A 228 -2.89 -17.54 -7.54
CA GLY A 228 -1.90 -18.26 -8.35
C GLY A 228 -2.16 -18.16 -9.86
N ASN A 229 -3.00 -17.23 -10.29
CA ASN A 229 -3.32 -16.96 -11.70
C ASN A 229 -2.35 -15.93 -12.26
N TYR A 230 -1.09 -16.34 -12.48
CA TYR A 230 0.02 -15.42 -12.72
C TYR A 230 -0.08 -14.61 -14.01
N LEU A 231 -0.55 -15.22 -15.11
CA LEU A 231 -0.79 -14.50 -16.36
C LEU A 231 -1.81 -13.36 -16.16
N SER A 232 -2.97 -13.66 -15.56
CA SER A 232 -4.00 -12.66 -15.23
C SER A 232 -3.47 -11.59 -14.28
N ALA A 233 -2.71 -11.97 -13.26
CA ALA A 233 -2.10 -11.01 -12.34
C ALA A 233 -1.17 -10.04 -13.09
N ALA A 234 -0.27 -10.57 -13.93
CA ALA A 234 0.64 -9.78 -14.75
C ALA A 234 -0.12 -8.86 -15.72
N SER A 235 -1.24 -9.31 -16.30
CA SER A 235 -2.11 -8.48 -17.16
C SER A 235 -2.66 -7.26 -16.44
N HIS A 236 -3.25 -7.43 -15.26
CA HIS A 236 -3.79 -6.31 -14.50
C HIS A 236 -2.70 -5.32 -14.07
N TYR A 237 -1.56 -5.83 -13.60
CA TYR A 237 -0.45 -4.96 -13.26
C TYR A 237 0.09 -4.19 -14.48
N LYS A 238 0.19 -4.85 -15.64
CA LYS A 238 0.63 -4.23 -16.90
C LYS A 238 -0.31 -3.10 -17.35
N ASN A 239 -1.63 -3.25 -17.19
CA ASN A 239 -2.60 -2.19 -17.48
C ASN A 239 -2.30 -0.90 -16.68
N VAL A 240 -1.92 -1.04 -15.41
CA VAL A 240 -1.55 0.11 -14.56
C VAL A 240 -0.21 0.71 -14.98
N MET A 241 0.79 -0.13 -15.28
CA MET A 241 2.10 0.32 -15.77
C MET A 241 2.04 1.10 -17.09
N GLU A 242 0.97 0.91 -17.87
CA GLU A 242 0.76 1.55 -19.17
C GLU A 242 -0.36 2.59 -19.16
N SER A 243 -0.81 2.98 -17.98
CA SER A 243 -1.76 4.06 -17.80
C SER A 243 -1.25 5.37 -18.41
N THR A 244 -2.17 6.10 -19.02
CA THR A 244 -1.91 7.45 -19.52
C THR A 244 -1.67 8.39 -18.34
N PRO A 245 -0.62 9.22 -18.38
CA PRO A 245 -0.33 10.17 -17.32
C PRO A 245 -1.44 11.21 -17.15
N THR A 246 -1.52 11.79 -15.95
CA THR A 246 -2.19 13.08 -15.74
C THR A 246 -1.50 14.19 -16.54
N SER A 247 -2.23 15.25 -16.89
CA SER A 247 -1.67 16.39 -17.62
C SER A 247 -0.36 16.89 -16.98
N GLY A 248 0.68 17.09 -17.80
CA GLY A 248 2.01 17.54 -17.38
C GLY A 248 2.99 16.45 -16.94
N ALA A 249 2.53 15.23 -16.62
CA ALA A 249 3.44 14.11 -16.33
C ALA A 249 3.97 13.47 -17.63
N ASN A 250 5.26 13.10 -17.61
CA ASN A 250 5.90 12.48 -18.75
C ASN A 250 5.44 11.01 -18.89
N SER A 251 4.86 10.66 -20.06
CA SER A 251 4.34 9.32 -20.33
C SER A 251 5.39 8.20 -20.32
N TYR A 252 6.68 8.54 -20.40
CA TYR A 252 7.77 7.57 -20.25
C TYR A 252 8.09 7.23 -18.79
N ASP A 253 7.66 8.07 -17.83
CA ASP A 253 8.03 7.95 -16.41
C ASP A 253 6.86 7.48 -15.53
N TYR A 254 5.62 7.75 -15.95
CA TYR A 254 4.40 7.46 -15.19
C TYR A 254 4.27 5.96 -14.87
N TYR A 255 4.43 5.60 -13.59
CA TYR A 255 4.42 4.22 -13.11
C TYR A 255 5.40 3.28 -13.81
N ARG A 256 6.60 3.78 -14.17
CA ARG A 256 7.63 2.98 -14.88
C ARG A 256 9.00 2.95 -14.20
N VAL A 257 9.12 3.43 -12.96
CA VAL A 257 10.40 3.46 -12.20
C VAL A 257 11.50 4.09 -13.04
N ARG A 258 11.41 5.42 -13.20
CA ARG A 258 12.26 6.20 -14.10
C ARG A 258 13.75 6.18 -13.73
N ILE A 259 14.57 6.40 -14.74
CA ILE A 259 16.01 6.62 -14.66
C ILE A 259 16.36 7.77 -13.69
N PRO A 260 17.49 7.68 -12.95
CA PRO A 260 17.99 8.78 -12.16
C PRO A 260 18.45 9.96 -13.05
N ASP A 261 18.10 11.17 -12.64
CA ASP A 261 18.62 12.43 -13.16
C ASP A 261 19.91 12.79 -12.42
N VAL A 262 21.05 12.53 -13.05
CA VAL A 262 22.37 12.82 -12.47
C VAL A 262 22.73 14.29 -12.39
N VAL A 263 22.00 15.16 -13.09
CA VAL A 263 22.34 16.59 -13.15
C VAL A 263 21.72 17.31 -11.96
N ASN A 264 20.42 17.13 -11.76
CA ASN A 264 19.65 17.90 -10.79
C ASN A 264 19.08 17.05 -9.66
N ASN A 265 19.15 15.72 -9.78
CA ASN A 265 18.45 14.75 -8.93
C ASN A 265 16.94 15.03 -8.84
N ASP A 266 16.37 15.61 -9.90
CA ASP A 266 14.93 15.82 -10.04
C ASP A 266 14.27 14.51 -10.52
N ASP A 267 14.28 13.56 -9.60
CA ASP A 267 13.83 12.18 -9.75
C ASP A 267 13.45 11.59 -8.37
N LEU A 268 13.19 10.29 -8.35
CA LEU A 268 12.85 9.50 -7.16
C LEU A 268 13.86 8.38 -6.89
N ALA A 269 15.10 8.55 -7.34
CA ALA A 269 16.18 7.59 -7.28
C ALA A 269 17.18 7.88 -6.16
N VAL A 270 17.94 6.87 -5.76
CA VAL A 270 19.11 7.10 -4.92
C VAL A 270 20.13 7.85 -5.76
N GLY A 271 20.49 9.06 -5.32
CA GLY A 271 21.26 10.01 -6.10
C GLY A 271 22.34 10.70 -5.27
N TYR A 272 23.38 11.14 -5.95
CA TYR A 272 24.53 11.85 -5.40
C TYR A 272 24.73 13.13 -6.19
N ARG A 273 25.46 14.11 -5.66
CA ARG A 273 25.78 15.31 -6.44
C ARG A 273 26.65 14.90 -7.62
N ARG A 274 26.34 15.48 -8.79
CA ARG A 274 27.07 15.25 -10.04
C ARG A 274 28.58 15.42 -9.84
N ASP A 275 29.36 14.50 -10.38
CA ASP A 275 30.82 14.47 -10.30
C ASP A 275 31.38 14.14 -8.89
N TYR A 276 30.50 13.80 -7.94
CA TYR A 276 30.84 13.40 -6.56
C TYR A 276 30.17 12.07 -6.16
N GLU A 277 29.85 11.20 -7.13
CA GLU A 277 29.16 9.92 -6.90
C GLU A 277 29.98 8.94 -6.06
N THR A 278 31.30 9.15 -5.94
CA THR A 278 32.20 8.40 -5.07
C THR A 278 32.38 9.03 -3.69
N ASP A 279 31.86 10.24 -3.46
CA ASP A 279 31.77 10.86 -2.14
C ASP A 279 30.42 10.57 -1.48
N ALA A 280 30.43 9.73 -0.45
CA ALA A 280 29.20 9.33 0.24
C ALA A 280 28.48 10.51 0.92
N THR A 281 29.20 11.60 1.22
CA THR A 281 28.62 12.82 1.83
C THR A 281 27.81 13.65 0.83
N SER A 282 27.95 13.37 -0.47
CA SER A 282 27.22 14.04 -1.54
C SER A 282 25.82 13.46 -1.80
N LEU A 283 25.41 12.45 -1.02
CA LEU A 283 24.09 11.82 -1.11
C LEU A 283 22.97 12.86 -1.04
N VAL A 284 22.01 12.77 -1.96
CA VAL A 284 20.85 13.64 -1.99
C VAL A 284 19.81 13.15 -0.98
N ASP A 285 19.74 13.84 0.16
CA ASP A 285 18.73 13.68 1.21
C ASP A 285 17.84 14.93 1.24
N SER A 286 16.74 14.92 0.49
CA SER A 286 15.86 16.07 0.30
C SER A 286 14.37 15.69 0.34
N ASN A 287 13.52 16.65 0.70
CA ASN A 287 12.07 16.50 0.64
C ASN A 287 11.53 16.52 -0.78
N THR A 288 12.24 17.14 -1.73
CA THR A 288 11.73 17.40 -3.09
C THR A 288 12.52 16.68 -4.18
N LYS A 289 13.67 16.09 -3.84
CA LYS A 289 14.61 15.48 -4.77
C LYS A 289 15.11 14.13 -4.28
N GLY A 290 15.38 13.21 -5.21
CA GLY A 290 15.90 11.88 -4.93
C GLY A 290 14.94 10.99 -4.14
N TRP A 291 15.42 9.81 -3.74
CA TRP A 291 14.58 8.72 -3.22
C TRP A 291 13.78 9.09 -1.97
N ARG A 292 14.37 9.82 -1.01
CA ARG A 292 13.65 10.23 0.21
C ARG A 292 12.37 11.00 -0.11
N SER A 293 12.42 11.84 -1.15
CA SER A 293 11.29 12.70 -1.51
C SER A 293 10.00 11.94 -1.76
N ILE A 294 10.06 10.65 -2.15
CA ILE A 294 8.87 9.78 -2.29
C ILE A 294 7.94 9.90 -1.08
N PHE A 295 8.50 10.01 0.13
CA PHE A 295 7.78 9.98 1.40
C PHE A 295 7.63 11.36 2.07
N ALA A 296 8.18 12.41 1.46
CA ALA A 296 8.28 13.73 2.08
C ALA A 296 7.72 14.86 1.19
N ARG A 297 7.61 14.62 -0.12
CA ARG A 297 7.21 15.64 -1.09
C ARG A 297 5.71 15.90 -1.06
N ASP A 298 5.35 17.10 -1.50
CA ASP A 298 3.98 17.47 -1.80
C ASP A 298 3.45 16.64 -2.98
N ARG A 299 2.12 16.64 -3.18
CA ARG A 299 1.46 15.88 -4.25
C ARG A 299 1.65 16.55 -5.63
N ASP A 300 2.91 16.71 -6.03
CA ASP A 300 3.37 17.34 -7.27
C ASP A 300 3.35 16.38 -8.48
N ILE A 301 3.84 16.83 -9.63
CA ILE A 301 3.90 16.02 -10.86
C ILE A 301 4.73 14.74 -10.64
N MET A 302 5.83 14.81 -9.88
CA MET A 302 6.69 13.66 -9.63
C MET A 302 6.02 12.65 -8.69
N TRP A 303 5.32 13.13 -7.66
CA TRP A 303 4.52 12.31 -6.76
C TRP A 303 3.51 11.47 -7.56
N ASN A 304 2.86 12.07 -8.56
CA ASN A 304 1.91 11.38 -9.45
C ASN A 304 2.54 10.27 -10.30
N THR A 305 3.85 10.28 -10.54
CA THR A 305 4.54 9.20 -11.28
C THR A 305 4.82 7.96 -10.43
N GLU A 306 4.75 8.06 -9.10
CA GLU A 306 5.06 6.95 -8.17
C GLU A 306 3.81 6.48 -7.42
N TRP A 307 3.00 7.38 -6.87
CA TRP A 307 1.88 7.00 -6.02
C TRP A 307 0.63 6.62 -6.83
N ILE A 308 0.05 5.46 -6.51
CA ILE A 308 -1.14 4.90 -7.15
C ILE A 308 -2.35 5.01 -6.21
N TRP A 309 -2.13 4.74 -4.91
CA TRP A 309 -3.15 4.82 -3.88
C TRP A 309 -2.51 5.33 -2.58
N SER A 310 -3.00 6.46 -2.07
CA SER A 310 -2.47 7.12 -0.87
C SER A 310 -3.49 8.08 -0.26
N LEU A 311 -3.71 7.95 1.05
CA LEU A 311 -4.65 8.76 1.81
C LEU A 311 -3.91 9.72 2.75
N PRO A 312 -4.18 11.02 2.71
CA PRO A 312 -3.53 11.99 3.59
C PRO A 312 -4.09 11.91 5.01
N PHE A 313 -3.29 12.26 6.00
CA PHE A 313 -3.75 12.66 7.33
C PHE A 313 -3.56 14.17 7.47
N ASP A 314 -4.57 14.85 7.99
CA ASP A 314 -4.58 16.30 8.17
C ASP A 314 -5.23 16.66 9.50
N SER A 315 -4.93 17.85 10.03
CA SER A 315 -5.61 18.37 11.21
C SER A 315 -7.08 18.72 10.95
N ASP A 316 -7.44 18.93 9.68
CA ASP A 316 -8.77 19.37 9.29
C ASP A 316 -9.81 18.24 9.30
N PHE A 317 -9.38 16.97 9.32
CA PHE A 317 -10.28 15.81 9.36
C PHE A 317 -9.74 14.63 10.16
N ALA A 318 -10.67 13.81 10.69
CA ALA A 318 -10.33 12.58 11.38
C ALA A 318 -10.13 11.40 10.40
N PRO A 319 -9.34 10.37 10.77
CA PRO A 319 -8.57 10.23 12.01
C PRO A 319 -7.23 10.99 11.97
N ALA A 320 -6.68 11.31 13.14
CA ALA A 320 -5.33 11.85 13.25
C ALA A 320 -4.27 10.83 12.81
N ASN A 321 -3.10 11.32 12.36
CA ASN A 321 -1.97 10.48 11.93
C ASN A 321 -1.46 9.59 13.08
N PRO A 322 -1.68 8.26 13.06
CA PRO A 322 -1.26 7.39 14.15
C PRO A 322 0.26 7.13 14.13
N PHE A 323 0.90 7.29 12.97
CA PHE A 323 2.28 6.88 12.76
C PHE A 323 3.30 7.77 13.49
N ILE A 324 2.92 9.01 13.83
CA ILE A 324 3.78 9.88 14.64
C ILE A 324 3.92 9.29 16.06
N ALA A 325 2.83 8.84 16.68
CA ALA A 325 2.87 8.20 17.99
C ALA A 325 3.71 6.91 17.95
N ILE A 326 3.55 6.10 16.89
CA ILE A 326 4.23 4.81 16.75
C ILE A 326 5.73 4.96 16.49
N PHE A 327 6.14 5.87 15.60
CA PHE A 327 7.52 5.92 15.11
C PHE A 327 8.34 7.10 15.63
N SER A 328 7.74 8.25 15.91
CA SER A 328 8.52 9.42 16.34
C SER A 328 9.04 9.23 17.76
N LYS A 329 10.33 9.53 17.96
CA LYS A 329 10.98 9.58 19.28
C LYS A 329 10.89 10.93 19.95
N THR A 330 10.65 11.99 19.18
CA THR A 330 10.63 13.38 19.67
C THR A 330 9.22 13.90 19.89
N ALA A 331 8.25 13.41 19.12
CA ALA A 331 6.86 13.88 19.14
C ALA A 331 5.82 12.74 19.29
N GLY A 332 6.30 11.54 19.61
CA GLY A 332 5.50 10.33 19.80
C GLY A 332 6.10 9.42 20.86
N ASP A 333 5.58 8.20 20.95
CA ASP A 333 5.91 7.23 22.00
C ASP A 333 7.03 6.28 21.59
N TYR A 334 7.46 6.31 20.33
CA TYR A 334 8.51 5.45 19.76
C TYR A 334 8.27 3.98 20.11
N LEU A 335 7.14 3.44 19.65
CA LEU A 335 6.66 2.09 19.96
C LEU A 335 7.22 1.02 19.03
N ALA A 336 7.72 1.38 17.85
CA ALA A 336 8.27 0.43 16.89
C ALA A 336 9.54 0.96 16.22
N LYS A 337 10.45 0.05 15.88
CA LYS A 337 11.74 0.36 15.24
C LYS A 337 12.11 -0.69 14.20
N PRO A 338 13.12 -0.42 13.33
CA PRO A 338 13.71 -1.46 12.50
C PRO A 338 14.24 -2.61 13.35
N SER A 339 14.03 -3.85 12.91
CA SER A 339 14.71 -5.00 13.50
C SER A 339 16.20 -4.99 13.14
N GLN A 340 17.00 -5.68 13.96
CA GLN A 340 18.42 -5.85 13.60
C GLN A 340 18.56 -6.59 12.26
N SER A 341 17.70 -7.58 12.01
CA SER A 341 17.69 -8.29 10.73
C SER A 341 17.38 -7.37 9.55
N ALA A 342 16.51 -6.36 9.69
CA ALA A 342 16.24 -5.40 8.62
C ALA A 342 17.46 -4.52 8.34
N MET A 343 18.09 -3.98 9.40
CA MET A 343 19.28 -3.14 9.27
C MET A 343 20.43 -3.90 8.58
N ASP A 344 20.66 -5.16 8.95
CA ASP A 344 21.67 -6.01 8.32
C ASP A 344 21.39 -6.25 6.83
N ARG A 345 20.11 -6.36 6.42
CA ARG A 345 19.76 -6.54 5.01
C ARG A 345 20.27 -5.38 4.15
N TRP A 346 20.01 -4.13 4.56
CA TRP A 346 20.55 -2.96 3.84
C TRP A 346 22.08 -2.89 3.92
N ASN A 347 22.66 -3.18 5.08
CA ASN A 347 24.11 -3.12 5.28
C ASN A 347 24.89 -4.26 4.59
N SER A 348 24.22 -5.32 4.16
CA SER A 348 24.82 -6.42 3.40
C SER A 348 24.86 -6.19 1.88
N ASN A 349 24.23 -5.12 1.40
CA ASN A 349 24.23 -4.79 -0.03
C ASN A 349 25.43 -3.91 -0.39
N THR A 350 25.79 -3.92 -1.68
CA THR A 350 26.83 -3.05 -2.24
C THR A 350 26.24 -2.15 -3.32
N SER A 351 26.51 -0.85 -3.23
CA SER A 351 26.09 0.10 -4.26
C SER A 351 26.94 -0.06 -5.53
N ARG A 352 26.45 0.44 -6.66
CA ARG A 352 27.20 0.52 -7.93
C ARG A 352 28.46 1.40 -7.83
N PHE A 353 28.56 2.23 -6.79
CA PHE A 353 29.72 3.09 -6.52
C PHE A 353 30.67 2.48 -5.48
N GLY A 354 30.44 1.24 -5.04
CA GLY A 354 31.32 0.52 -4.12
C GLY A 354 31.04 0.77 -2.62
N TYR A 355 29.95 1.46 -2.28
CA TYR A 355 29.58 1.62 -0.87
C TYR A 355 29.08 0.30 -0.29
N PRO A 356 29.52 -0.11 0.91
CA PRO A 356 29.15 -1.37 1.53
C PRO A 356 27.78 -1.30 2.22
N TYR A 357 26.82 -0.59 1.63
CA TYR A 357 25.44 -0.53 2.09
C TYR A 357 24.50 -0.06 0.97
N ASP A 358 23.22 -0.38 1.13
CA ASP A 358 22.11 0.24 0.41
C ASP A 358 21.64 1.50 1.14
N ALA A 359 21.75 2.67 0.51
CA ALA A 359 21.36 3.95 1.12
C ALA A 359 19.89 4.03 1.54
N ARG A 360 18.99 3.26 0.91
CA ARG A 360 17.56 3.24 1.25
C ARG A 360 17.31 2.93 2.70
N GLY A 361 18.15 2.11 3.35
CA GLY A 361 18.04 1.78 4.76
C GLY A 361 18.45 2.94 5.68
N PRO A 362 19.74 3.03 6.03
CA PRO A 362 20.27 3.90 7.08
C PRO A 362 20.19 5.40 6.79
N LYS A 363 19.86 5.82 5.56
CA LYS A 363 19.79 7.23 5.18
C LYS A 363 18.36 7.71 5.03
N PHE A 364 17.44 6.85 4.58
CA PHE A 364 16.10 7.25 4.19
C PHE A 364 14.99 6.49 4.91
N THR A 365 15.03 5.18 4.97
CA THR A 365 13.94 4.40 5.58
C THR A 365 13.99 4.50 7.11
N TYR A 366 15.20 4.48 7.68
CA TYR A 366 15.42 4.77 9.09
C TYR A 366 16.59 5.74 9.28
N LYS A 367 16.57 6.48 10.39
CA LYS A 367 17.69 7.33 10.83
C LYS A 367 18.02 7.04 12.29
N MET A 368 19.27 7.22 12.68
CA MET A 368 19.69 7.13 14.07
C MET A 368 19.37 8.44 14.79
N VAL A 369 18.52 8.40 15.81
CA VAL A 369 18.24 9.54 16.70
C VAL A 369 18.91 9.26 18.05
N GLY A 370 20.13 9.76 18.20
CA GLY A 370 21.06 9.26 19.22
C GLY A 370 21.48 7.83 18.87
N THR A 371 21.27 6.89 19.78
CA THR A 371 21.57 5.46 19.59
C THR A 371 20.38 4.62 19.11
N ASP A 372 19.20 5.24 18.96
CA ASP A 372 17.96 4.53 18.62
C ASP A 372 17.65 4.67 17.11
N PRO A 373 17.41 3.56 16.37
CA PRO A 373 17.00 3.62 14.97
C PRO A 373 15.50 3.95 14.86
N VAL A 374 15.15 5.02 14.15
CA VAL A 374 13.80 5.55 14.00
C VAL A 374 13.31 5.33 12.57
N ILE A 375 12.12 4.75 12.40
CA ILE A 375 11.47 4.59 11.09
C ILE A 375 10.98 5.96 10.61
N MET A 376 11.44 6.42 9.45
CA MET A 376 11.23 7.81 9.02
C MET A 376 10.13 8.00 7.99
N LYS A 377 9.81 6.97 7.18
CA LYS A 377 8.93 7.10 6.00
C LYS A 377 7.62 7.83 6.32
N TYR A 378 6.97 7.51 7.44
CA TYR A 378 5.68 8.10 7.82
C TYR A 378 5.77 9.43 8.56
N ILE A 379 6.97 9.87 8.96
CA ILE A 379 7.16 11.07 9.79
C ILE A 379 7.95 12.16 9.07
N TYR A 380 8.42 11.95 7.84
CA TYR A 380 9.18 12.98 7.12
C TYR A 380 8.40 14.25 6.85
N LYS A 381 7.13 14.14 6.42
CA LYS A 381 6.26 15.31 6.23
C LYS A 381 6.07 16.08 7.52
N PHE A 382 5.74 15.36 8.59
CA PHE A 382 5.59 15.91 9.93
C PHE A 382 6.87 16.62 10.42
N GLU A 383 8.04 15.98 10.30
CA GLU A 383 9.31 16.54 10.76
C GLU A 383 9.74 17.78 9.96
N ALA A 384 9.34 17.85 8.69
CA ALA A 384 9.62 18.97 7.82
C ALA A 384 8.60 20.11 7.93
N ALA A 385 7.45 19.89 8.58
CA ALA A 385 6.37 20.86 8.66
C ALA A 385 6.80 22.10 9.47
N ALA A 386 6.40 23.28 8.98
CA ALA A 386 6.60 24.53 9.71
C ALA A 386 5.77 24.57 11.00
N ASP A 387 4.59 23.94 10.98
CA ASP A 387 3.71 23.78 12.12
C ASP A 387 3.49 22.31 12.45
N GLN A 388 4.21 21.81 13.45
CA GLN A 388 4.10 20.43 13.93
C GLN A 388 2.85 20.18 14.78
N PHE A 389 2.06 21.19 15.14
CA PHE A 389 0.78 20.95 15.81
C PHE A 389 -0.25 20.29 14.89
N LYS A 390 -0.12 20.47 13.58
CA LYS A 390 -1.03 19.88 12.59
C LYS A 390 -0.89 18.37 12.41
N ARG A 391 0.28 17.81 12.70
CA ARG A 391 0.52 16.35 12.66
C ARG A 391 0.17 15.67 11.33
N GLU A 392 0.37 16.37 10.21
CA GLU A 392 0.08 15.89 8.84
C GLU A 392 0.93 14.67 8.43
N GLY A 393 0.45 13.92 7.44
CA GLY A 393 1.18 12.78 6.86
C GLY A 393 0.38 12.05 5.79
N ASP A 394 0.78 10.83 5.46
CA ASP A 394 0.03 9.98 4.54
C ASP A 394 0.04 8.52 4.99
N TRP A 395 -1.01 7.80 4.64
CA TRP A 395 -1.05 6.35 4.63
C TRP A 395 -0.66 5.82 3.24
N PHE A 396 0.51 5.19 3.18
CA PHE A 396 1.06 4.57 1.99
C PHE A 396 0.39 3.21 1.70
N LEU A 397 -0.36 3.11 0.59
CA LEU A 397 -1.13 1.91 0.25
C LEU A 397 -0.60 1.22 -1.02
N TYR A 398 -0.32 1.98 -2.08
CA TYR A 398 0.19 1.42 -3.32
C TYR A 398 1.01 2.42 -4.14
N ARG A 399 2.15 1.98 -4.65
CA ARG A 399 3.05 2.78 -5.50
C ARG A 399 3.72 1.95 -6.58
N ALA A 400 4.36 2.62 -7.55
CA ALA A 400 4.95 2.01 -8.72
C ALA A 400 5.95 0.90 -8.37
N ALA A 401 6.78 1.06 -7.32
CA ALA A 401 7.71 0.00 -6.94
C ALA A 401 7.00 -1.28 -6.48
N LYS A 402 5.93 -1.16 -5.68
CA LYS A 402 5.10 -2.31 -5.28
C LYS A 402 4.51 -2.99 -6.51
N LEU A 403 3.97 -2.21 -7.45
CA LEU A 403 3.45 -2.69 -8.72
C LEU A 403 4.52 -3.48 -9.52
N HIS A 404 5.74 -2.97 -9.61
CA HIS A 404 6.83 -3.64 -10.35
C HIS A 404 7.27 -4.94 -9.69
N LEU A 405 7.38 -4.97 -8.37
CA LEU A 405 7.77 -6.17 -7.63
C LEU A 405 6.70 -7.26 -7.73
N ARG A 406 5.42 -6.87 -7.61
CA ARG A 406 4.27 -7.77 -7.78
C ARG A 406 4.17 -8.31 -9.22
N TYR A 407 4.40 -7.46 -10.22
CA TYR A 407 4.48 -7.87 -11.62
C TYR A 407 5.66 -8.81 -11.89
N ALA A 408 6.86 -8.49 -11.39
CA ALA A 408 8.03 -9.35 -11.54
C ALA A 408 7.79 -10.73 -10.91
N GLU A 409 7.09 -10.77 -9.79
CA GLU A 409 6.72 -12.03 -9.14
C GLU A 409 5.75 -12.86 -9.99
N ALA A 410 4.71 -12.23 -10.54
CA ALA A 410 3.78 -12.88 -11.47
C ALA A 410 4.51 -13.39 -12.72
N ALA A 411 5.30 -12.54 -13.38
CA ALA A 411 6.09 -12.89 -14.55
C ALA A 411 7.04 -14.07 -14.28
N ASN A 412 7.74 -14.06 -13.14
CA ASN A 412 8.61 -15.16 -12.74
C ASN A 412 7.84 -16.48 -12.60
N ARG A 413 6.66 -16.43 -11.98
CA ARG A 413 5.81 -17.61 -11.78
C ARG A 413 5.08 -18.08 -13.04
N ASP A 414 5.05 -17.25 -14.07
CA ASP A 414 4.56 -17.58 -15.41
C ASP A 414 5.68 -17.90 -16.41
N ASN A 415 6.85 -18.32 -15.91
CA ASN A 415 8.03 -18.71 -16.70
C ASN A 415 8.61 -17.58 -17.59
N GLN A 416 8.47 -16.33 -17.16
CA GLN A 416 9.08 -15.15 -17.78
C GLN A 416 10.21 -14.59 -16.91
N GLN A 417 11.10 -15.46 -16.41
CA GLN A 417 12.16 -15.11 -15.46
C GLN A 417 13.07 -14.00 -15.97
N LYS A 418 13.35 -13.93 -17.29
CA LYS A 418 14.16 -12.84 -17.87
C LYS A 418 13.46 -11.48 -17.78
N VAL A 419 12.14 -11.44 -17.93
CA VAL A 419 11.34 -10.22 -17.73
C VAL A 419 11.36 -9.82 -16.26
N ALA A 420 11.13 -10.78 -15.36
CA ALA A 420 11.19 -10.56 -13.92
C ALA A 420 12.56 -10.02 -13.47
N PHE A 421 13.65 -10.63 -13.96
CA PHE A 421 15.02 -10.18 -13.74
C PHE A 421 15.23 -8.73 -14.19
N ALA A 422 14.72 -8.37 -15.37
CA ALA A 422 14.83 -7.01 -15.91
C ALA A 422 14.12 -5.97 -15.03
N VAL A 423 12.87 -6.25 -14.65
CA VAL A 423 12.05 -5.36 -13.81
C VAL A 423 12.65 -5.20 -12.40
N LEU A 424 13.19 -6.29 -11.85
CA LEU A 424 13.87 -6.29 -10.56
C LEU A 424 15.16 -5.46 -10.58
N ASN A 425 16.00 -5.69 -11.60
CA ASN A 425 17.37 -5.19 -11.65
C ASN A 425 17.49 -3.84 -12.36
N GLN A 426 18.04 -3.82 -13.58
CA GLN A 426 18.50 -2.61 -14.28
C GLN A 426 17.57 -2.15 -15.40
N GLY A 427 16.35 -2.68 -15.41
CA GLY A 427 15.36 -2.37 -16.41
C GLY A 427 15.49 -3.21 -17.68
N LEU A 428 14.48 -3.06 -18.52
CA LEU A 428 14.30 -3.82 -19.75
C LEU A 428 15.34 -3.45 -20.81
N LYS A 429 15.70 -2.17 -20.92
CA LYS A 429 16.68 -1.70 -21.90
C LYS A 429 18.04 -2.37 -21.71
N GLU A 430 18.60 -2.31 -20.49
CA GLU A 430 19.91 -2.89 -20.18
C GLU A 430 19.88 -4.43 -20.38
N THR A 431 18.84 -5.09 -19.87
CA THR A 431 18.72 -6.57 -19.91
C THR A 431 18.55 -7.14 -21.32
N TYR A 432 17.92 -6.39 -22.23
CA TYR A 432 17.65 -6.83 -23.61
C TYR A 432 18.55 -6.14 -24.65
N THR A 433 19.57 -5.39 -24.22
CA THR A 433 20.62 -4.91 -25.12
C THR A 433 21.56 -6.05 -25.47
N ILE A 434 21.88 -6.20 -26.76
CA ILE A 434 22.99 -7.03 -27.22
C ILE A 434 24.10 -6.03 -27.58
N TYR A 435 25.20 -6.10 -26.84
CA TYR A 435 26.33 -5.19 -27.02
C TYR A 435 27.20 -5.64 -28.19
N ASN A 436 27.87 -4.67 -28.82
CA ASN A 436 28.95 -4.95 -29.75
C ASN A 436 30.10 -5.68 -29.05
N PRO A 437 31.00 -6.36 -29.79
CA PRO A 437 32.16 -7.04 -29.19
C PRO A 437 33.08 -6.11 -28.38
N ASP A 438 33.06 -4.80 -28.66
CA ASP A 438 33.80 -3.77 -27.93
C ASP A 438 33.08 -3.23 -26.67
N GLY A 439 31.89 -3.76 -26.36
CA GLY A 439 31.07 -3.36 -25.22
C GLY A 439 30.18 -2.13 -25.47
N THR A 440 30.18 -1.55 -26.67
CA THR A 440 29.31 -0.42 -27.00
C THR A 440 27.89 -0.88 -27.35
N ILE A 441 26.91 0.02 -27.24
CA ILE A 441 25.54 -0.25 -27.68
C ILE A 441 25.46 -0.04 -29.21
N PRO A 442 24.88 -0.98 -29.98
CA PRO A 442 24.64 -0.79 -31.40
C PRO A 442 23.81 0.47 -31.69
N THR A 443 24.13 1.19 -32.78
CA THR A 443 23.36 2.36 -33.22
C THR A 443 21.95 2.00 -33.70
N ASP A 444 21.84 0.86 -34.39
CA ASP A 444 20.57 0.26 -34.79
C ASP A 444 20.06 -0.70 -33.72
N VAL A 445 19.03 -0.25 -33.00
CA VAL A 445 18.38 -1.02 -31.94
C VAL A 445 17.09 -1.72 -32.42
N THR A 446 16.81 -1.76 -33.73
CA THR A 446 15.56 -2.28 -34.32
C THR A 446 15.20 -3.66 -33.76
N ASN A 447 16.20 -4.52 -33.57
CA ASN A 447 16.03 -5.92 -33.19
C ASN A 447 16.43 -6.26 -31.75
N ILE A 448 16.83 -5.27 -30.96
CA ILE A 448 17.24 -5.42 -29.55
C ILE A 448 16.38 -4.54 -28.64
N GLN A 449 16.61 -4.59 -27.32
CA GLN A 449 15.91 -3.79 -26.30
C GLN A 449 14.39 -4.03 -26.22
N GLN A 450 13.92 -5.15 -26.77
CA GLN A 450 12.53 -5.58 -26.75
C GLN A 450 12.46 -7.01 -26.25
N THR A 451 11.34 -7.34 -25.61
CA THR A 451 11.05 -8.70 -25.14
C THR A 451 10.64 -9.64 -26.28
N LYS A 452 9.91 -9.13 -27.28
CA LYS A 452 9.31 -9.89 -28.39
C LYS A 452 8.37 -11.02 -27.89
N LEU A 453 7.68 -10.77 -26.77
CA LEU A 453 6.66 -11.65 -26.19
C LEU A 453 5.26 -11.12 -26.47
N GLY A 454 4.23 -11.90 -26.14
CA GLY A 454 2.85 -11.44 -26.14
C GLY A 454 2.48 -10.70 -24.84
N PHE A 455 1.38 -9.95 -24.88
CA PHE A 455 0.80 -9.35 -23.68
C PHE A 455 0.57 -10.43 -22.60
N PRO A 456 0.93 -10.17 -21.32
CA PRO A 456 1.35 -8.90 -20.74
C PRO A 456 2.87 -8.67 -20.63
N TYR A 457 3.68 -9.44 -21.35
CA TYR A 457 5.15 -9.44 -21.26
C TYR A 457 5.83 -8.69 -22.41
N ASP A 458 5.04 -8.05 -23.27
CA ASP A 458 5.40 -7.32 -24.47
C ASP A 458 5.94 -5.92 -24.15
N PHE A 459 7.17 -5.84 -23.66
CA PHE A 459 7.86 -4.56 -23.47
C PHE A 459 8.74 -4.15 -24.65
N ASP A 460 8.65 -2.86 -25.01
CA ASP A 460 9.55 -2.16 -25.94
C ASP A 460 10.30 -1.03 -25.22
N ALA A 461 11.61 -1.23 -25.03
CA ALA A 461 12.52 -0.32 -24.35
C ALA A 461 13.60 0.24 -25.28
N ARG A 462 13.38 0.22 -26.61
CA ARG A 462 14.32 0.74 -27.59
C ARG A 462 14.68 2.21 -27.36
N GLN A 463 15.99 2.46 -27.35
CA GLN A 463 16.61 3.78 -27.40
C GLN A 463 17.79 3.75 -28.37
N GLY A 464 17.58 4.25 -29.58
CA GLY A 464 18.62 4.36 -30.61
C GLY A 464 18.44 5.60 -31.45
N ASP A 465 19.46 5.94 -32.23
CA ASP A 465 19.49 7.16 -33.02
C ASP A 465 19.44 6.89 -34.54
N ALA A 466 19.78 5.69 -35.00
CA ALA A 466 19.74 5.31 -36.41
C ALA A 466 19.28 3.84 -36.60
N PRO A 467 17.96 3.58 -36.76
CA PRO A 467 16.86 4.55 -36.76
C PRO A 467 16.54 5.11 -35.36
N ASN A 468 15.87 6.26 -35.32
CA ASN A 468 15.53 6.91 -34.07
C ASN A 468 14.41 6.15 -33.34
N TYR A 469 14.68 5.73 -32.11
CA TYR A 469 13.71 5.10 -31.21
C TYR A 469 13.70 5.77 -29.85
N ARG A 470 12.50 6.08 -29.34
CA ARG A 470 12.24 6.47 -27.94
C ARG A 470 11.00 5.71 -27.46
N ALA A 471 11.14 4.39 -27.31
CA ALA A 471 10.02 3.51 -27.03
C ALA A 471 9.46 3.69 -25.60
N PRO A 472 8.23 3.24 -25.30
CA PRO A 472 7.57 3.55 -24.01
C PRO A 472 8.40 3.22 -22.75
N TRP A 473 9.23 2.17 -22.80
CA TRP A 473 9.99 1.68 -21.64
C TRP A 473 11.47 2.08 -21.61
N HIS A 474 11.92 2.93 -22.53
CA HIS A 474 13.34 3.24 -22.71
C HIS A 474 14.02 3.94 -21.52
N ARG A 475 13.23 4.58 -20.65
CA ARG A 475 13.68 5.29 -19.44
C ARG A 475 13.49 4.51 -18.14
N SER A 476 12.93 3.31 -18.18
CA SER A 476 12.79 2.46 -16.99
C SER A 476 14.13 1.80 -16.64
N VAL A 477 14.49 1.81 -15.35
CA VAL A 477 15.77 1.25 -14.85
C VAL A 477 15.61 0.14 -13.83
N GLY A 478 14.39 -0.38 -13.63
CA GLY A 478 14.12 -1.39 -12.61
C GLY A 478 14.31 -0.91 -11.18
N VAL A 479 13.87 -1.72 -10.22
CA VAL A 479 13.82 -1.31 -8.80
C VAL A 479 15.23 -1.13 -8.21
N ARG A 480 16.14 -2.08 -8.47
CA ARG A 480 17.53 -1.99 -7.98
C ARG A 480 18.37 -0.95 -8.73
N GLY A 481 18.11 -0.74 -10.02
CA GLY A 481 18.77 0.33 -10.78
C GLY A 481 18.41 1.71 -10.24
N ARG A 482 17.14 1.94 -9.86
CA ARG A 482 16.72 3.15 -9.16
C ARG A 482 17.42 3.33 -7.81
N ALA A 483 17.72 2.23 -7.11
CA ALA A 483 18.46 2.25 -5.85
C ALA A 483 19.99 2.34 -6.02
N ARG A 484 20.50 2.41 -7.26
CA ARG A 484 21.94 2.36 -7.58
C ARG A 484 22.63 1.13 -6.99
N LEU A 485 21.96 -0.02 -7.00
CA LEU A 485 22.53 -1.28 -6.53
C LEU A 485 23.00 -2.16 -7.69
N ILE A 486 23.95 -3.04 -7.41
CA ILE A 486 24.34 -4.11 -8.32
C ILE A 486 23.18 -5.10 -8.49
N SER A 487 23.11 -5.74 -9.65
CA SER A 487 22.08 -6.75 -9.94
C SER A 487 22.23 -7.95 -9.01
N VAL A 488 21.10 -8.59 -8.68
CA VAL A 488 21.05 -9.85 -7.94
C VAL A 488 20.49 -10.96 -8.81
N GLY A 489 20.96 -12.18 -8.58
CA GLY A 489 20.69 -13.34 -9.43
C GLY A 489 21.33 -13.21 -10.82
N ALA A 490 20.92 -14.10 -11.72
CA ALA A 490 21.36 -14.13 -13.10
C ALA A 490 20.19 -14.44 -14.05
N ILE A 491 20.36 -14.05 -15.32
CA ILE A 491 19.45 -14.49 -16.40
C ILE A 491 19.59 -16.00 -16.54
N GLY A 492 18.48 -16.72 -16.41
CA GLY A 492 18.46 -18.18 -16.44
C GLY A 492 18.36 -18.84 -15.07
N ASP A 493 18.36 -18.05 -13.98
CA ASP A 493 18.02 -18.56 -12.64
C ASP A 493 16.64 -19.23 -12.62
N ASP A 494 16.50 -20.24 -11.77
CA ASP A 494 15.23 -20.93 -11.59
C ASP A 494 14.19 -20.01 -10.89
N VAL A 495 12.94 -20.46 -10.93
CA VAL A 495 11.79 -19.72 -10.39
C VAL A 495 11.96 -19.39 -8.90
N ILE A 496 12.52 -20.30 -8.11
CA ILE A 496 12.66 -20.12 -6.65
C ILE A 496 13.79 -19.14 -6.34
N THR A 497 14.92 -19.25 -7.03
CA THR A 497 16.03 -18.30 -6.89
C THR A 497 15.60 -16.88 -7.25
N THR A 498 14.94 -16.71 -8.40
CA THR A 498 14.41 -15.41 -8.84
C THR A 498 13.35 -14.87 -7.87
N GLU A 499 12.45 -15.72 -7.36
CA GLU A 499 11.45 -15.31 -6.37
C GLU A 499 12.08 -14.85 -5.05
N ASN A 500 13.12 -15.55 -4.58
CA ASN A 500 13.86 -15.13 -3.38
C ASN A 500 14.49 -13.75 -3.58
N ASN A 501 15.06 -13.48 -4.75
CA ASN A 501 15.64 -12.17 -5.09
C ASN A 501 14.57 -11.07 -5.10
N ILE A 502 13.39 -11.33 -5.70
CA ILE A 502 12.26 -10.38 -5.73
C ILE A 502 11.77 -10.06 -4.31
N ILE A 503 11.57 -11.09 -3.47
CA ILE A 503 11.02 -10.89 -2.12
C ILE A 503 12.06 -10.30 -1.15
N ASN A 504 13.34 -10.52 -1.40
CA ASN A 504 14.42 -9.83 -0.70
C ASN A 504 14.47 -8.35 -1.11
N GLU A 505 14.28 -8.03 -2.38
CA GLU A 505 14.22 -6.63 -2.83
C GLU A 505 12.97 -5.91 -2.30
N ALA A 506 11.81 -6.58 -2.29
CA ALA A 506 10.59 -6.07 -1.66
C ALA A 506 10.81 -5.74 -0.17
N ALA A 507 11.63 -6.53 0.52
CA ALA A 507 12.01 -6.26 1.91
C ALA A 507 12.80 -4.95 2.08
N LEU A 508 13.61 -4.56 1.09
CA LEU A 508 14.42 -3.34 1.13
C LEU A 508 13.61 -2.12 0.67
N GLU A 509 12.83 -2.28 -0.40
CA GLU A 509 12.11 -1.19 -1.06
C GLU A 509 10.84 -0.83 -0.29
N LEU A 510 10.03 -1.82 0.09
CA LEU A 510 8.69 -1.65 0.67
C LEU A 510 8.66 -1.73 2.21
N ALA A 511 9.83 -1.74 2.86
CA ALA A 511 9.92 -1.87 4.32
C ALA A 511 9.00 -0.88 5.03
N TYR A 512 8.25 -1.40 6.01
CA TYR A 512 7.33 -0.67 6.88
C TYR A 512 6.04 -0.17 6.22
N GLU A 513 5.82 -0.42 4.93
CA GLU A 513 4.63 0.03 4.20
C GLU A 513 3.42 -0.92 4.35
N GLY A 514 3.47 -1.88 5.28
CA GLY A 514 2.37 -2.79 5.60
C GLY A 514 2.26 -3.99 4.66
N ASN A 515 3.37 -4.44 4.05
CA ASN A 515 3.36 -5.51 3.03
C ASN A 515 4.09 -6.78 3.48
N ARG A 516 4.90 -6.71 4.54
CA ARG A 516 5.88 -7.77 4.75
C ARG A 516 5.27 -9.11 5.16
N TRP A 517 4.29 -9.11 6.05
CA TRP A 517 3.61 -10.33 6.50
C TRP A 517 2.90 -11.03 5.33
N GLU A 518 2.13 -10.28 4.55
CA GLU A 518 1.41 -10.82 3.38
C GLU A 518 2.37 -11.44 2.36
N ASP A 519 3.54 -10.84 2.12
CA ASP A 519 4.57 -11.42 1.28
C ASP A 519 5.04 -12.78 1.80
N LEU A 520 5.44 -12.84 3.07
CA LEU A 520 6.01 -14.07 3.61
C LEU A 520 4.99 -15.20 3.67
N VAL A 521 3.75 -14.90 4.06
CA VAL A 521 2.66 -15.89 4.08
C VAL A 521 2.34 -16.38 2.67
N ARG A 522 2.20 -15.49 1.69
CA ARG A 522 1.86 -15.86 0.31
C ARG A 522 2.91 -16.78 -0.30
N ILE A 523 4.20 -16.48 -0.10
CA ILE A 523 5.28 -17.34 -0.58
C ILE A 523 5.29 -18.69 0.15
N ALA A 524 5.19 -18.70 1.47
CA ALA A 524 5.16 -19.93 2.26
C ALA A 524 3.99 -20.84 1.85
N ARG A 525 2.79 -20.27 1.67
CA ARG A 525 1.61 -20.99 1.17
C ARG A 525 1.83 -21.55 -0.23
N ARG A 526 2.27 -20.71 -1.17
CA ARG A 526 2.48 -21.11 -2.57
C ARG A 526 3.51 -22.23 -2.71
N ARG A 527 4.60 -22.16 -1.93
CA ARG A 527 5.65 -23.19 -1.91
C ARG A 527 5.27 -24.42 -1.11
N ASN A 528 4.18 -24.37 -0.35
CA ASN A 528 3.88 -25.33 0.71
C ASN A 528 5.08 -25.54 1.64
N ASP A 529 5.75 -24.45 2.02
CA ASP A 529 6.98 -24.44 2.81
C ASP A 529 6.85 -23.49 4.01
N PRO A 530 6.41 -24.01 5.17
CA PRO A 530 6.34 -23.25 6.41
C PRO A 530 7.68 -22.68 6.88
N SER A 531 8.78 -23.35 6.54
CA SER A 531 10.11 -22.94 7.00
C SER A 531 10.51 -21.58 6.43
N TYR A 532 9.99 -21.22 5.25
CA TYR A 532 10.26 -19.92 4.62
C TYR A 532 9.82 -18.74 5.51
N LEU A 533 8.61 -18.81 6.09
CA LEU A 533 8.08 -17.80 7.01
C LEU A 533 8.75 -17.92 8.38
N ALA A 534 8.77 -19.14 8.94
CA ALA A 534 9.25 -19.40 10.30
C ALA A 534 10.72 -19.00 10.49
N ASN A 535 11.60 -19.29 9.51
CA ASN A 535 13.02 -18.95 9.59
C ASN A 535 13.26 -17.44 9.58
N LYS A 536 12.52 -16.65 8.79
CA LYS A 536 12.73 -15.19 8.76
C LYS A 536 12.36 -14.53 10.09
N ILE A 537 11.29 -15.01 10.73
CA ILE A 537 10.86 -14.51 12.04
C ILE A 537 11.82 -14.99 13.13
N TYR A 538 12.26 -16.25 13.06
CA TYR A 538 13.32 -16.75 13.92
C TYR A 538 14.59 -15.90 13.82
N ASP A 539 15.06 -15.60 12.60
CA ASP A 539 16.28 -14.81 12.39
C ASP A 539 16.18 -13.41 13.01
N LYS A 540 15.00 -12.76 12.90
CA LYS A 540 14.71 -11.50 13.60
C LYS A 540 14.89 -11.65 15.11
N LEU A 541 14.16 -12.59 15.70
CA LEU A 541 14.09 -12.74 17.16
C LEU A 541 15.43 -13.22 17.75
N SER A 542 16.09 -14.16 17.09
CA SER A 542 17.39 -14.72 17.49
C SER A 542 18.48 -13.66 17.49
N LYS A 543 18.56 -12.82 16.44
CA LYS A 543 19.51 -11.70 16.37
C LYS A 543 19.30 -10.65 17.47
N GLU A 544 18.09 -10.56 17.99
CA GLU A 544 17.72 -9.64 19.07
C GLU A 544 17.86 -10.29 20.46
N GLY A 545 18.36 -11.53 20.54
CA GLY A 545 18.54 -12.26 21.80
C GLY A 545 17.22 -12.63 22.48
N ASN A 546 16.13 -12.71 21.72
CA ASN A 546 14.81 -13.03 22.27
C ASN A 546 14.71 -14.53 22.58
N ALA A 547 14.46 -14.86 23.85
CA ALA A 547 14.37 -16.23 24.34
C ALA A 547 13.23 -17.06 23.71
N GLU A 548 12.22 -16.41 23.13
CA GLU A 548 11.09 -17.08 22.48
C GLU A 548 11.37 -17.48 21.03
N ALA A 549 12.55 -17.17 20.46
CA ALA A 549 12.84 -17.39 19.05
C ALA A 549 12.56 -18.84 18.59
N ASP A 550 13.05 -19.84 19.33
CA ASP A 550 12.83 -21.26 19.02
C ASP A 550 11.35 -21.67 19.15
N ASN A 551 10.67 -21.19 20.20
CA ASN A 551 9.25 -21.46 20.41
C ASN A 551 8.40 -20.90 19.28
N VAL A 552 8.68 -19.65 18.86
CA VAL A 552 8.01 -18.99 17.74
C VAL A 552 8.26 -19.75 16.44
N LYS A 553 9.50 -20.15 16.17
CA LYS A 553 9.83 -20.96 14.99
C LYS A 553 9.03 -22.25 14.97
N ALA A 554 9.06 -23.03 16.07
CA ALA A 554 8.33 -24.27 16.18
C ALA A 554 6.81 -24.08 15.97
N LYS A 555 6.25 -23.01 16.53
CA LYS A 555 4.84 -22.64 16.35
C LYS A 555 4.51 -22.35 14.88
N LEU A 556 5.33 -21.57 14.21
CA LEU A 556 5.11 -21.14 12.82
C LEU A 556 5.39 -22.24 11.78
N MET A 557 6.00 -23.36 12.17
CA MET A 557 6.07 -24.54 11.29
C MET A 557 4.69 -25.15 11.00
N ASN A 558 3.67 -24.86 11.82
CA ASN A 558 2.29 -25.25 11.57
C ASN A 558 1.51 -24.07 10.94
N PRO A 559 1.01 -24.19 9.68
CA PRO A 559 0.24 -23.15 9.01
C PRO A 559 -1.00 -22.65 9.76
N ALA A 560 -1.61 -23.48 10.62
CA ALA A 560 -2.75 -23.05 11.43
C ALA A 560 -2.40 -21.88 12.38
N ASN A 561 -1.12 -21.75 12.77
CA ASN A 561 -0.64 -20.70 13.64
C ASN A 561 -0.26 -19.40 12.91
N TRP A 562 -0.40 -19.34 11.58
CA TRP A 562 -0.18 -18.11 10.82
C TRP A 562 -1.36 -17.14 10.93
N TYR A 563 -2.50 -17.65 11.38
CA TYR A 563 -3.74 -16.90 11.50
C TYR A 563 -3.97 -16.47 12.95
N LEU A 564 -4.47 -15.25 13.12
CA LEU A 564 -4.92 -14.71 14.38
C LEU A 564 -6.27 -15.33 14.75
N PRO A 565 -6.56 -15.51 16.05
CA PRO A 565 -7.88 -15.96 16.47
C PRO A 565 -8.92 -14.90 16.11
N PHE A 566 -10.05 -15.34 15.55
CA PHE A 566 -11.18 -14.46 15.26
C PHE A 566 -11.96 -14.21 16.56
N ASN A 567 -11.55 -13.18 17.31
CA ASN A 567 -12.19 -12.73 18.55
C ASN A 567 -12.67 -11.30 18.39
N TRP A 568 -13.98 -11.11 18.52
CA TRP A 568 -14.70 -9.87 18.24
C TRP A 568 -14.36 -8.74 19.19
#